data_AF-A0AA46X555-F1
#
_entry.id   AF-A0AA46X555-F1
#
_cell.length_a   1.000
_cell.length_b   1.000
_cell.length_c   1.000
_cell.angle_alpha   90.00
_cell.angle_beta   90.00
_cell.angle_gamma   90.00
#
_symmetry.space_group_name_H-M   'P 1'
#
loop_
_entity.id
_entity.type
_entity.pdbx_description
1 polymer ?
#
loop_
_entity_poly.entity_id
_entity_poly.type
_entity_poly.pdbx_seq_one_letter_code
_entity_poly.pdbx_strand_id
1 'polypeptide(L)'
;MLELTRKNPHAASVYVYDVDEYRQMRLLVTDDGKAGVALKGDEIVSAFAHKDCAYPRAARAMLRHATALGGRRLDCFDTVLPDLYADAGFVPVARLKWNDDYAPDGWDYDTFHGFNHGRPDVVFMAYDPDHVGGNYTRGTGQYVDDYDDGIVRAQRYRSR
;
A
#
# COMPACT_ATOMS: atom_id res chain seq x y z
N MET A 1 -1.70 3.65 15.39
CA MET A 1 -0.76 3.31 14.31
C MET A 1 0.67 3.17 14.79
N LEU A 2 1.23 4.12 15.55
CA LEU A 2 2.63 4.09 16.00
C LEU A 2 3.05 2.83 16.80
N GLU A 3 2.17 2.26 17.63
CA GLU A 3 2.48 1.03 18.39
C GLU A 3 2.46 -0.25 17.52
N LEU A 4 1.86 -0.21 16.31
CA LEU A 4 1.68 -1.39 15.46
C LEU A 4 2.92 -1.76 14.63
N THR A 5 3.91 -0.88 14.58
CA THR A 5 5.24 -1.19 14.01
C THR A 5 6.06 -2.07 14.94
N ARG A 6 5.78 -2.04 16.25
CA ARG A 6 6.49 -2.84 17.24
C ARG A 6 6.05 -4.31 17.09
N LYS A 7 6.97 -5.17 16.65
CA LYS A 7 6.83 -6.64 16.45
C LYS A 7 6.30 -7.11 15.08
N ASN A 8 6.26 -6.27 14.05
CA ASN A 8 6.00 -6.72 12.68
C ASN A 8 7.28 -6.66 11.84
N PRO A 9 7.83 -7.80 11.35
CA PRO A 9 9.06 -7.80 10.54
C PRO A 9 8.90 -7.02 9.22
N HIS A 10 7.66 -6.83 8.75
CA HIS A 10 7.37 -6.05 7.56
C HIS A 10 6.99 -4.59 7.87
N ALA A 11 7.15 -4.11 9.11
CA ALA A 11 6.77 -2.74 9.46
C ALA A 11 7.51 -1.67 8.62
N ALA A 12 8.77 -1.92 8.26
CA ALA A 12 9.56 -1.01 7.44
C ALA A 12 9.01 -0.79 6.02
N SER A 13 8.10 -1.65 5.54
CA SER A 13 7.44 -1.48 4.23
C SER A 13 6.22 -0.57 4.26
N VAL A 14 5.90 0.01 5.42
CA VAL A 14 4.76 0.92 5.60
C VAL A 14 5.26 2.24 6.19
N TYR A 15 5.07 3.34 5.46
CA TYR A 15 5.37 4.67 5.96
C TYR A 15 4.37 5.07 7.07
N VAL A 16 4.92 5.59 8.17
CA VAL A 16 4.12 6.06 9.31
C VAL A 16 4.24 7.58 9.41
N TYR A 17 3.14 8.26 9.07
CA TYR A 17 3.01 9.71 9.18
C TYR A 17 3.02 10.18 10.64
N ASP A 18 3.28 11.47 10.83
CA ASP A 18 3.15 12.06 12.15
C ASP A 18 1.67 12.27 12.54
N VAL A 19 1.44 12.63 13.81
CA VAL A 19 0.08 12.73 14.36
C VAL A 19 -0.68 13.91 13.73
N ASP A 20 -0.01 15.01 13.41
CA ASP A 20 -0.66 16.18 12.82
C ASP A 20 -1.04 15.93 11.37
N GLU A 21 -0.21 15.19 10.62
CA GLU A 21 -0.57 14.70 9.29
C GLU A 21 -1.77 13.75 9.35
N TYR A 22 -1.77 12.76 10.26
CA TYR A 22 -2.91 11.85 10.39
C TYR A 22 -4.21 12.56 10.78
N ARG A 23 -4.16 13.66 11.55
CA ARG A 23 -5.34 14.48 11.89
C ARG A 23 -6.00 15.12 10.68
N GLN A 24 -5.26 15.30 9.58
CA GLN A 24 -5.77 15.82 8.33
C GLN A 24 -6.30 14.73 7.39
N MET A 25 -6.11 13.46 7.73
CA MET A 25 -6.56 12.31 6.96
C MET A 25 -7.88 11.77 7.48
N ARG A 26 -8.63 11.09 6.61
CA ARG A 26 -9.76 10.29 7.06
C ARG A 26 -9.25 8.92 7.52
N LEU A 27 -9.36 8.65 8.80
CA LEU A 27 -8.94 7.38 9.41
C LEU A 27 -10.12 6.41 9.49
N LEU A 28 -9.92 5.20 9.00
CA LEU A 28 -10.80 4.06 9.25
C LEU A 28 -10.05 3.08 10.14
N VAL A 29 -10.61 2.76 11.29
CA VAL A 29 -10.01 1.82 12.25
C VAL A 29 -11.11 0.91 12.79
N THR A 30 -10.80 -0.37 12.98
CA THR A 30 -11.69 -1.30 13.69
C THR A 30 -11.87 -0.85 15.14
N ASP A 31 -12.97 -1.24 15.76
CA ASP A 31 -13.27 -0.89 17.17
C ASP A 31 -12.23 -1.43 18.16
N ASP A 32 -11.59 -2.56 17.83
CA ASP A 32 -10.48 -3.15 18.58
C ASP A 32 -9.14 -2.43 18.35
N GLY A 33 -9.08 -1.47 17.43
CA GLY A 33 -7.89 -0.68 17.11
C GLY A 33 -6.81 -1.43 16.33
N LYS A 34 -7.05 -2.66 15.90
CA LYS A 34 -6.02 -3.59 15.39
C LYS A 34 -5.99 -3.73 13.87
N ALA A 35 -6.92 -3.13 13.14
CA ALA A 35 -6.82 -2.98 11.70
C ALA A 35 -7.30 -1.59 11.28
N GLY A 36 -6.74 -1.07 10.20
CA GLY A 36 -7.06 0.27 9.76
C GLY A 36 -6.44 0.66 8.43
N VAL A 37 -6.88 1.81 7.94
CA VAL A 37 -6.37 2.46 6.73
C VAL A 37 -6.62 3.96 6.85
N ALA A 38 -5.74 4.77 6.26
CA ALA A 38 -5.90 6.21 6.16
C ALA A 38 -6.16 6.62 4.71
N LEU A 39 -6.99 7.64 4.54
CA LEU A 39 -7.23 8.29 3.26
C LEU A 39 -6.68 9.71 3.30
N LYS A 40 -5.66 9.97 2.47
CA LYS A 40 -5.05 11.29 2.23
C LYS A 40 -5.58 11.83 0.90
N GLY A 41 -6.73 12.50 0.94
CA GLY A 41 -7.47 12.83 -0.28
C GLY A 41 -7.99 11.55 -0.96
N ASP A 42 -7.55 11.28 -2.19
CA ASP A 42 -7.86 10.07 -2.95
C ASP A 42 -6.83 8.95 -2.79
N GLU A 43 -5.79 9.17 -1.99
CA GLU A 43 -4.71 8.22 -1.77
C GLU A 43 -4.96 7.37 -0.53
N ILE A 44 -4.86 6.06 -0.70
CA ILE A 44 -4.87 5.11 0.40
C ILE A 44 -3.46 4.98 0.94
N VAL A 45 -3.29 5.29 2.22
CA VAL A 45 -2.00 5.18 2.92
C VAL A 45 -2.15 4.40 4.22
N SER A 46 -1.04 3.84 4.69
CA SER A 46 -0.92 3.24 6.02
C SER A 46 -1.99 2.18 6.32
N ALA A 47 -2.27 1.28 5.36
CA ALA A 47 -3.13 0.14 5.56
C ALA A 47 -2.45 -0.92 6.45
N PHE A 48 -3.12 -1.39 7.50
CA PHE A 48 -2.58 -2.38 8.42
C PHE A 48 -3.65 -3.34 8.95
N ALA A 49 -3.22 -4.53 9.33
CA ALA A 49 -4.01 -5.46 10.13
C ALA A 49 -3.08 -6.31 11.01
N HIS A 50 -3.27 -6.26 12.33
CA HIS A 50 -2.51 -7.05 13.28
C HIS A 50 -3.00 -8.50 13.29
N LYS A 51 -2.09 -9.46 13.54
CA LYS A 51 -2.44 -10.89 13.64
C LYS A 51 -3.49 -11.21 14.71
N ASP A 52 -3.55 -10.38 15.76
CA ASP A 52 -4.49 -10.52 16.89
C ASP A 52 -5.78 -9.67 16.70
N CYS A 53 -6.03 -9.18 15.48
CA CYS A 53 -7.26 -8.49 15.13
C CYS A 53 -8.46 -9.43 15.31
N ALA A 54 -9.53 -8.93 15.93
CA ALA A 54 -10.77 -9.69 16.14
C ALA A 54 -11.49 -10.02 14.82
N TYR A 55 -11.12 -9.35 13.73
CA TYR A 55 -11.76 -9.45 12.42
C TYR A 55 -10.84 -10.13 11.39
N PRO A 56 -11.11 -11.39 11.03
CA PRO A 56 -10.37 -12.05 9.96
C PRO A 56 -10.48 -11.29 8.64
N ARG A 57 -9.38 -11.18 7.90
CA ARG A 57 -9.32 -10.48 6.61
C ARG A 57 -9.68 -8.99 6.67
N ALA A 58 -9.54 -8.35 7.83
CA ALA A 58 -9.84 -6.93 8.02
C ALA A 58 -9.19 -6.02 6.97
N ALA A 59 -7.91 -6.26 6.60
CA ALA A 59 -7.22 -5.45 5.59
C ALA A 59 -7.99 -5.38 4.25
N ARG A 60 -8.53 -6.51 3.76
CA ARG A 60 -9.32 -6.55 2.51
C ARG A 60 -10.60 -5.73 2.63
N ALA A 61 -11.32 -5.89 3.75
CA ALA A 61 -12.54 -5.13 3.99
C ALA A 61 -12.24 -3.63 4.08
N MET A 62 -11.20 -3.24 4.81
CA MET A 62 -10.78 -1.85 4.96
C MET A 62 -10.40 -1.22 3.62
N LEU A 63 -9.68 -1.93 2.75
CA LEU A 63 -9.34 -1.44 1.41
C LEU A 63 -10.58 -1.20 0.54
N ARG A 64 -11.52 -2.16 0.52
CA ARG A 64 -12.79 -2.01 -0.22
C ARG A 64 -13.66 -0.89 0.36
N HIS A 65 -13.64 -0.69 1.67
CA HIS A 65 -14.30 0.46 2.28
C HIS A 65 -13.62 1.77 1.89
N ALA A 66 -12.28 1.82 1.90
CA ALA A 66 -11.54 3.00 1.49
C ALA A 66 -11.83 3.39 0.03
N THR A 67 -11.95 2.43 -0.90
CA THR A 67 -12.34 2.71 -2.28
C THR A 67 -13.77 3.24 -2.38
N ALA A 68 -14.71 2.70 -1.60
CA ALA A 68 -16.08 3.24 -1.52
C ALA A 68 -16.13 4.69 -1.01
N LEU A 69 -15.15 5.10 -0.21
CA LEU A 69 -15.03 6.45 0.36
C LEU A 69 -14.20 7.42 -0.48
N GLY A 70 -13.78 7.03 -1.69
CA GLY A 70 -13.03 7.88 -2.60
C GLY A 70 -11.55 7.56 -2.74
N GLY A 71 -11.05 6.49 -2.12
CA GLY A 71 -9.72 5.96 -2.39
C GLY A 71 -9.61 5.50 -3.85
N ARG A 72 -8.61 6.01 -4.57
CA ARG A 72 -8.40 5.76 -6.00
C ARG A 72 -6.98 5.34 -6.33
N ARG A 73 -6.00 5.61 -5.47
CA ARG A 73 -4.60 5.30 -5.73
C ARG A 73 -3.86 4.91 -4.48
N LEU A 74 -2.76 4.18 -4.66
CA LEU A 74 -1.77 3.85 -3.64
C LEU A 74 -0.45 3.48 -4.31
N ASP A 75 0.61 3.45 -3.54
CA ASP A 75 1.88 2.85 -3.91
C ASP A 75 2.38 1.92 -2.81
N CYS A 76 3.18 0.93 -3.19
CA CYS A 76 3.76 -0.02 -2.24
C CYS A 76 4.99 -0.72 -2.82
N PHE A 77 5.82 -1.28 -1.95
CA PHE A 77 6.88 -2.19 -2.38
C PHE A 77 6.29 -3.48 -2.97
N ASP A 78 6.91 -4.00 -4.04
CA ASP A 78 6.55 -5.23 -4.76
C ASP A 78 6.79 -6.51 -3.92
N THR A 79 6.08 -6.61 -2.81
CA THR A 79 6.17 -7.67 -1.81
C THR A 79 4.96 -8.60 -1.88
N VAL A 80 4.20 -8.71 -0.79
CA VAL A 80 2.88 -9.38 -0.70
C VAL A 80 1.72 -8.39 -0.79
N LEU A 81 2.00 -7.10 -0.65
CA LEU A 81 0.98 -6.04 -0.63
C LEU A 81 0.24 -5.90 -1.96
N PRO A 82 0.90 -5.95 -3.14
CA PRO A 82 0.18 -5.82 -4.41
C PRO A 82 -0.91 -6.88 -4.62
N ASP A 83 -0.71 -8.12 -4.13
CA ASP A 83 -1.74 -9.18 -4.20
C ASP A 83 -3.00 -8.80 -3.40
N LEU A 84 -2.80 -8.20 -2.22
CA LEU A 84 -3.89 -7.73 -1.37
C LEU A 84 -4.64 -6.56 -2.02
N TYR A 85 -3.92 -5.65 -2.68
CA TYR A 85 -4.52 -4.51 -3.35
C TYR A 85 -5.23 -4.91 -4.66
N ALA A 86 -4.68 -5.86 -5.42
CA ALA A 86 -5.33 -6.38 -6.62
C ALA A 86 -6.67 -7.06 -6.31
N ASP A 87 -6.77 -7.81 -5.21
CA ASP A 87 -8.08 -8.35 -4.75
C ASP A 87 -9.08 -7.22 -4.49
N ALA A 88 -8.63 -6.07 -3.99
CA ALA A 88 -9.47 -4.90 -3.76
C ALA A 88 -9.75 -4.06 -5.03
N GLY A 89 -9.28 -4.48 -6.20
CA GLY A 89 -9.51 -3.81 -7.49
C GLY A 89 -8.43 -2.82 -7.89
N PHE A 90 -7.25 -2.86 -7.26
CA PHE A 90 -6.13 -2.02 -7.69
C PHE A 90 -5.33 -2.70 -8.80
N VAL A 91 -5.08 -1.97 -9.88
CA VAL A 91 -4.23 -2.42 -10.99
C VAL A 91 -2.91 -1.67 -10.98
N PRO A 92 -1.77 -2.32 -11.27
CA PRO A 92 -0.48 -1.65 -11.37
C PRO A 92 -0.43 -0.77 -12.62
N VAL A 93 -0.11 0.50 -12.44
CA VAL A 93 -0.09 1.52 -13.51
C VAL A 93 1.31 2.05 -13.80
N ALA A 94 2.21 1.98 -12.82
CA ALA A 94 3.61 2.33 -12.96
C ALA A 94 4.47 1.56 -11.96
N ARG A 95 5.77 1.54 -12.22
CA ARG A 95 6.78 0.88 -11.40
C ARG A 95 8.04 1.74 -11.35
N LEU A 96 8.63 1.89 -10.19
CA LEU A 96 9.91 2.55 -10.01
C LEU A 96 10.92 1.55 -9.45
N LYS A 97 12.10 1.49 -10.06
CA LYS A 97 13.17 0.59 -9.59
C LYS A 97 13.58 0.97 -8.17
N TRP A 98 13.87 -0.03 -7.35
CA TRP A 98 14.48 0.21 -6.04
C TRP A 98 15.74 1.07 -6.16
N ASN A 99 15.90 2.02 -5.24
CA ASN A 99 17.11 2.80 -5.06
C ASN A 99 17.51 2.75 -3.58
N ASP A 100 18.73 2.27 -3.31
CA ASP A 100 19.27 2.13 -1.96
C ASP A 100 19.41 3.48 -1.22
N ASP A 101 19.55 4.60 -1.93
CA ASP A 101 19.60 5.94 -1.34
C ASP A 101 18.28 6.36 -0.67
N TYR A 102 17.18 5.70 -1.04
CA TYR A 102 15.84 5.93 -0.49
C TYR A 102 15.31 4.74 0.31
N ALA A 103 16.19 3.81 0.71
CA ALA A 103 15.81 2.70 1.56
C ALA A 103 15.23 3.22 2.89
N PRO A 104 14.08 2.71 3.37
CA PRO A 104 13.51 3.13 4.64
C PRO A 104 14.46 2.86 5.82
N ASP A 105 14.41 3.71 6.83
CA ASP A 105 15.18 3.50 8.06
C ASP A 105 14.89 2.12 8.67
N GLY A 106 15.95 1.36 8.94
CA GLY A 106 15.84 0.02 9.50
C GLY A 106 15.38 -1.06 8.51
N TRP A 107 15.48 -0.81 7.19
CA TRP A 107 15.21 -1.82 6.17
C TRP A 107 16.13 -3.04 6.31
N ASP A 108 15.53 -4.22 6.44
CA ASP A 108 16.24 -5.49 6.52
C ASP A 108 16.15 -6.25 5.19
N TYR A 109 17.25 -6.23 4.43
CA TYR A 109 17.36 -6.90 3.14
C TYR A 109 17.16 -8.42 3.22
N ASP A 110 17.49 -9.05 4.35
CA ASP A 110 17.31 -10.48 4.54
C ASP A 110 15.83 -10.82 4.73
N THR A 111 15.12 -10.02 5.55
CA THR A 111 13.66 -10.15 5.72
C THR A 111 12.91 -10.05 4.39
N PHE A 112 13.37 -9.17 3.48
CA PHE A 112 12.76 -8.99 2.17
C PHE A 112 13.48 -9.74 1.04
N HIS A 113 14.42 -10.65 1.33
CA HIS A 113 15.26 -11.32 0.32
C HIS A 113 14.44 -12.00 -0.80
N GLY A 114 13.28 -12.56 -0.45
CA GLY A 114 12.36 -13.18 -1.41
C GLY A 114 11.75 -12.21 -2.43
N PHE A 115 11.89 -10.90 -2.23
CA PHE A 115 11.39 -9.84 -3.09
C PHE A 115 12.56 -9.07 -3.69
N ASN A 116 13.04 -9.53 -4.85
CA ASN A 116 14.18 -8.93 -5.57
C ASN A 116 15.44 -8.79 -4.69
N HIS A 117 15.85 -9.85 -4.00
CA HIS A 117 17.05 -9.86 -3.15
C HIS A 117 17.05 -8.73 -2.09
N GLY A 118 15.89 -8.46 -1.51
CA GLY A 118 15.72 -7.42 -0.49
C GLY A 118 15.52 -6.02 -1.06
N ARG A 119 15.38 -5.87 -2.38
CA ARG A 119 15.25 -4.59 -3.10
C ARG A 119 13.98 -4.54 -3.93
N PRO A 120 12.79 -4.74 -3.33
CA PRO A 120 11.54 -4.73 -4.09
C PRO A 120 11.31 -3.35 -4.73
N ASP A 121 10.99 -3.32 -6.02
CA ASP A 121 10.57 -2.08 -6.67
C ASP A 121 9.35 -1.45 -6.00
N VAL A 122 9.14 -0.16 -6.21
CA VAL A 122 7.88 0.51 -5.85
C VAL A 122 6.88 0.32 -6.99
N VAL A 123 5.67 -0.10 -6.66
CA VAL A 123 4.56 -0.30 -7.59
C VAL A 123 3.48 0.72 -7.26
N PHE A 124 3.15 1.55 -8.24
CA PHE A 124 2.03 2.48 -8.16
C PHE A 124 0.80 1.81 -8.74
N MET A 125 -0.30 1.85 -8.00
CA MET A 125 -1.54 1.19 -8.36
C MET A 125 -2.72 2.17 -8.33
N ALA A 126 -3.68 1.94 -9.22
CA ALA A 126 -4.91 2.72 -9.30
C ALA A 126 -6.14 1.81 -9.25
N TYR A 127 -7.22 2.31 -8.69
CA TYR A 127 -8.46 1.58 -8.53
C TYR A 127 -9.20 1.46 -9.87
N ASP A 128 -9.54 0.23 -10.23
CA ASP A 128 -10.41 -0.12 -11.35
C ASP A 128 -11.55 -1.03 -10.82
N PRO A 129 -12.81 -0.56 -10.83
CA PRO A 129 -13.94 -1.33 -10.33
C PRO A 129 -14.17 -2.65 -11.09
N ASP A 130 -13.75 -2.74 -12.36
CA ASP A 130 -13.90 -3.95 -13.17
C ASP A 130 -12.87 -5.03 -12.84
N HIS A 131 -11.85 -4.67 -12.05
CA HIS A 131 -10.77 -5.57 -11.64
C HIS A 131 -10.89 -6.02 -10.17
N VAL A 132 -12.02 -5.75 -9.51
CA VAL A 132 -12.28 -6.21 -8.14
C VAL A 132 -12.26 -7.74 -8.07
N GLY A 133 -11.48 -8.30 -7.13
CA GLY A 133 -11.21 -9.74 -7.06
C GLY A 133 -10.13 -10.21 -8.06
N GLY A 134 -9.40 -9.27 -8.66
CA GLY A 134 -8.29 -9.54 -9.55
C GLY A 134 -7.07 -10.13 -8.83
N ASN A 135 -6.12 -10.62 -9.63
CA ASN A 135 -4.84 -11.11 -9.14
C ASN A 135 -3.72 -10.19 -9.62
N TYR A 136 -2.69 -10.08 -8.81
CA TYR A 136 -1.48 -9.35 -9.20
C TYR A 136 -0.49 -10.29 -9.90
N THR A 137 0.16 -9.77 -10.93
CA THR A 137 1.27 -10.44 -11.61
C THR A 137 2.54 -9.68 -11.30
N ARG A 138 3.50 -10.31 -10.60
CA ARG A 138 4.79 -9.71 -10.25
C ARG A 138 5.50 -9.16 -11.48
N GLY A 139 6.10 -7.98 -11.35
CA GLY A 139 6.80 -7.30 -12.44
C GLY A 139 5.91 -6.53 -13.41
N THR A 140 4.59 -6.53 -13.24
CA THR A 140 3.69 -5.69 -14.05
C THR A 140 3.74 -4.21 -13.65
N GLY A 141 3.27 -3.34 -14.54
CA GLY A 141 3.43 -1.88 -14.46
C GLY A 141 4.58 -1.39 -15.31
N GLN A 142 4.40 -0.27 -16.02
CA GLN A 142 5.46 0.32 -16.84
C GLN A 142 6.49 1.00 -15.94
N TYR A 143 7.77 0.78 -16.20
CA TYR A 143 8.83 1.51 -15.51
C TYR A 143 8.74 3.02 -15.79
N VAL A 144 8.92 3.80 -14.72
CA VAL A 144 9.10 5.26 -14.73
C VAL A 144 10.49 5.58 -14.19
N ASP A 145 10.98 6.78 -14.50
CA ASP A 145 12.34 7.20 -14.15
C ASP A 145 12.42 7.81 -12.74
N ASP A 146 11.33 8.41 -12.26
CA ASP A 146 11.24 8.97 -10.91
C ASP A 146 9.88 8.69 -10.23
N TYR A 147 9.80 9.05 -8.95
CA TYR A 147 8.64 8.79 -8.11
C TYR A 147 7.42 9.64 -8.50
N ASP A 148 7.64 10.90 -8.86
CA ASP A 148 6.57 11.83 -9.23
C ASP A 148 5.85 11.39 -10.49
N ASP A 149 6.58 10.85 -11.47
CA ASP A 149 6.01 10.23 -12.65
C ASP A 149 5.07 9.07 -12.27
N GLY A 150 5.46 8.23 -11.32
CA GLY A 150 4.63 7.15 -10.79
C GLY A 150 3.32 7.65 -10.19
N ILE A 151 3.40 8.71 -9.38
CA ILE A 151 2.23 9.38 -8.79
C ILE A 151 1.31 9.96 -9.89
N VAL A 152 1.89 10.64 -10.88
CA VAL A 152 1.14 11.23 -12.00
C VAL A 152 0.41 10.14 -12.81
N ARG A 153 1.04 8.97 -13.03
CA ARG A 153 0.39 7.83 -13.70
C ARG A 153 -0.82 7.33 -12.91
N ALA A 154 -0.70 7.21 -11.59
CA ALA A 154 -1.81 6.80 -10.74
C ALA A 154 -2.95 7.82 -10.70
N GLN A 155 -2.65 9.12 -10.61
CA GLN A 155 -3.66 10.19 -10.62
C GLN A 155 -4.41 10.31 -11.95
N ARG A 156 -3.72 10.07 -13.07
CA ARG A 156 -4.29 10.17 -14.42
C ARG A 156 -5.01 8.91 -14.87
N TYR A 157 -4.88 7.80 -14.13
CA TYR A 157 -5.55 6.56 -14.48
C TYR A 157 -7.07 6.75 -14.50
N ARG A 158 -7.71 6.22 -15.55
CA ARG A 158 -9.15 6.18 -15.70
C ARG A 158 -9.51 4.75 -16.08
N SER A 159 -10.40 4.13 -15.30
CA SER A 159 -11.02 2.88 -15.70
C SER A 159 -11.74 3.09 -17.03
N ARG A 160 -11.73 2.06 -17.87
CA ARG A 160 -12.36 2.13 -19.19
C ARG A 160 -13.89 2.14 -19.12
#